data_AF-A0A1Y6C9F6-F1
#
_entry.id   AF-A0A1Y6C9F6-F1
#
_cell.length_a   1.000
_cell.length_b   1.000
_cell.length_c   1.000
_cell.angle_alpha   90.00
_cell.angle_beta   90.00
_cell.angle_gamma   90.00
#
_symmetry.space_group_name_H-M   'P 1'
#
loop_
_entity.id
_entity.type
_entity.pdbx_description
1 polymer ?
#
loop_
_entity_poly.entity_id
_entity_poly.type
_entity_poly.pdbx_seq_one_letter_code
_entity_poly.pdbx_strand_id
1 'polypeptide(L)'
;MYFRDTHGFRITVEPEFISEEYSGGHHYFIYSYTVTIENNSKNPCQLLSRHWIIRDGTGNEEHVIGDGVVGKQPIIRPGETFSYTSGCPLTTPTGNMRGKYYMVGPKNREFEIKIPLFFLRPDDDETASPPASFEETRLH
;
A
#
# COMPACT_ATOMS: atom_id res chain seq x y z
N MET A 1 -0.25 1.51 -10.78
CA MET A 1 -1.50 0.78 -10.43
C MET A 1 -1.29 -0.72 -10.60
N TYR A 2 -1.72 -1.51 -9.62
CA TYR A 2 -1.64 -2.98 -9.60
C TYR A 2 -2.99 -3.57 -9.20
N PHE A 3 -3.36 -4.75 -9.69
CA PHE A 3 -4.61 -5.39 -9.25
C PHE A 3 -4.52 -6.91 -9.17
N ARG A 4 -5.44 -7.50 -8.39
CA ARG A 4 -5.64 -8.95 -8.28
C ARG A 4 -7.11 -9.28 -8.11
N ASP A 5 -7.60 -10.22 -8.92
CA ASP A 5 -8.92 -10.82 -8.74
C ASP A 5 -8.82 -12.14 -7.96
N THR A 6 -9.65 -12.34 -6.93
CA THR A 6 -9.70 -13.59 -6.15
C THR A 6 -11.09 -13.75 -5.53
N HIS A 7 -11.74 -14.91 -5.67
CA HIS A 7 -13.07 -15.20 -5.10
C HIS A 7 -14.17 -14.17 -5.46
N GLY A 8 -14.07 -13.52 -6.63
CA GLY A 8 -15.01 -12.46 -7.03
C GLY A 8 -14.75 -11.10 -6.37
N PHE A 9 -13.61 -10.92 -5.69
CA PHE A 9 -13.13 -9.63 -5.24
C PHE A 9 -12.01 -9.13 -6.13
N ARG A 10 -12.03 -7.83 -6.45
CA ARG A 10 -10.90 -7.14 -7.06
C ARG A 10 -10.21 -6.28 -6.02
N ILE A 11 -8.92 -6.50 -5.84
CA ILE A 11 -8.05 -5.64 -5.03
C ILE A 11 -7.19 -4.82 -5.96
N THR A 12 -7.35 -3.51 -5.94
CA THR A 12 -6.52 -2.55 -6.68
C THR A 12 -5.63 -1.80 -5.69
N VAL A 13 -4.36 -1.62 -6.03
CA VAL A 13 -3.39 -0.88 -5.22
C VAL A 13 -2.67 0.16 -6.07
N GLU A 14 -2.62 1.38 -5.54
CA GLU A 14 -1.95 2.53 -6.13
C GLU A 14 -0.92 3.06 -5.13
N PRO A 15 0.35 2.63 -5.25
CA PRO A 15 1.43 3.19 -4.46
C PRO A 15 1.86 4.56 -4.98
N GLU A 16 2.32 5.41 -4.08
CA GLU A 16 2.79 6.77 -4.36
C GLU A 16 4.00 7.06 -3.47
N PHE A 17 5.03 7.68 -4.03
CA PHE A 17 6.15 8.19 -3.27
C PHE A 17 5.79 9.56 -2.68
N ILE A 18 6.03 9.75 -1.38
CA ILE A 18 5.66 10.98 -0.67
C ILE A 18 6.88 11.86 -0.42
N SER A 19 7.92 11.29 0.17
CA SER A 19 9.12 12.05 0.56
C SER A 19 10.28 11.13 0.89
N GLU A 20 11.48 11.71 0.89
CA GLU A 20 12.67 11.16 1.52
C GLU A 20 13.02 12.02 2.73
N GLU A 21 13.24 11.37 3.88
CA GLU A 21 13.56 12.03 5.15
C GLU A 21 14.87 11.49 5.70
N TYR A 22 15.72 12.38 6.24
CA TYR A 22 16.92 11.98 6.94
C TYR A 22 16.74 12.21 8.44
N SER A 23 16.78 11.13 9.23
CA SER A 23 16.59 11.19 10.67
C SER A 23 17.44 10.14 11.39
N GLY A 24 18.08 10.54 12.48
CA GLY A 24 18.85 9.61 13.31
C GLY A 24 20.01 8.90 12.59
N GLY A 25 20.57 9.49 11.53
CA GLY A 25 21.66 8.88 10.76
C GLY A 25 21.23 7.95 9.63
N HIS A 26 19.92 7.85 9.34
CA HIS A 26 19.36 6.97 8.32
C HIS A 26 18.44 7.74 7.38
N HIS A 27 18.38 7.28 6.12
CA HIS A 27 17.38 7.72 5.14
C HIS A 27 16.11 6.88 5.29
N TYR A 28 14.97 7.55 5.25
CA TYR A 28 13.65 6.95 5.21
C TYR A 28 12.93 7.39 3.95
N PHE A 29 12.43 6.43 3.18
CA PHE A 29 11.62 6.64 2.00
C PHE A 29 10.17 6.39 2.37
N ILE A 30 9.37 7.46 2.36
CA ILE A 30 7.98 7.44 2.80
C ILE A 30 7.09 7.18 1.59
N TYR A 31 6.37 6.06 1.63
CA TYR A 31 5.37 5.72 0.62
C TYR A 31 3.98 5.81 1.20
N SER A 32 3.02 6.25 0.38
CA SER A 32 1.60 6.00 0.60
C SER A 32 1.14 4.90 -0.36
N TYR A 33 0.06 4.22 0.00
CA TYR A 33 -0.64 3.35 -0.92
C TYR A 33 -2.14 3.43 -0.66
N THR A 34 -2.90 3.58 -1.74
CA THR A 34 -4.36 3.49 -1.71
C THR A 34 -4.79 2.11 -2.16
N VAL A 35 -5.56 1.41 -1.32
CA VAL A 35 -6.17 0.13 -1.66
C VAL A 35 -7.65 0.33 -1.90
N THR A 36 -8.14 -0.23 -3.00
CA THR A 36 -9.56 -0.31 -3.33
C THR A 36 -9.98 -1.78 -3.39
N ILE A 37 -11.00 -2.12 -2.61
CA ILE A 37 -11.57 -3.47 -2.47
C ILE A 37 -12.97 -3.46 -3.08
N GLU A 38 -13.14 -4.11 -4.22
CA GLU A 38 -14.43 -4.21 -4.92
C GLU A 38 -15.02 -5.61 -4.73
N ASN A 39 -16.26 -5.70 -4.26
CA ASN A 39 -16.96 -6.98 -4.15
C ASN A 39 -17.82 -7.23 -5.40
N ASN A 40 -17.25 -7.95 -6.37
CA ASN A 40 -17.96 -8.43 -7.57
C ASN A 40 -18.59 -9.82 -7.37
N SER A 41 -18.65 -10.31 -6.13
CA SER A 41 -19.32 -11.57 -5.78
C SER A 41 -20.82 -11.37 -5.59
N LYS A 42 -21.56 -12.46 -5.36
CA LYS A 42 -23.01 -12.43 -5.15
C LYS A 42 -23.43 -12.20 -3.70
N ASN A 43 -22.49 -12.18 -2.76
CA ASN A 43 -22.80 -12.16 -1.33
C ASN A 43 -22.07 -11.04 -0.59
N PRO A 44 -22.66 -10.50 0.48
CA PRO A 44 -21.92 -9.64 1.40
C PRO A 44 -20.84 -10.44 2.13
N CYS A 45 -19.66 -9.85 2.26
CA CYS A 45 -18.54 -10.43 3.00
C CYS A 45 -17.91 -9.37 3.90
N GLN A 46 -17.38 -9.78 5.05
CA GLN A 46 -16.69 -8.91 5.99
C GLN A 46 -15.19 -9.16 5.95
N LEU A 47 -14.41 -8.08 5.92
CA LEU A 47 -12.96 -8.15 6.13
C LEU A 47 -12.67 -8.24 7.63
N LEU A 48 -11.97 -9.29 8.04
CA LEU A 48 -11.63 -9.54 9.45
C LEU A 48 -10.23 -9.08 9.79
N SER A 49 -9.23 -9.45 8.98
CA SER A 49 -7.83 -9.14 9.25
C SER A 49 -7.01 -9.10 7.96
N ARG A 50 -5.79 -8.59 8.08
CA ARG A 50 -4.84 -8.47 6.97
C ARG A 50 -3.52 -9.14 7.34
N HIS A 51 -2.86 -9.69 6.34
CA HIS A 51 -1.47 -10.12 6.43
C HIS A 51 -0.70 -9.54 5.25
N TRP A 52 0.27 -8.70 5.57
CA TRP A 52 1.21 -8.10 4.64
C TRP A 52 2.58 -8.75 4.77
N ILE A 53 3.25 -8.85 3.63
CA ILE A 53 4.67 -9.17 3.52
C ILE A 53 5.31 -7.99 2.80
N ILE A 54 6.20 -7.30 3.50
CA ILE A 54 6.92 -6.13 3.03
C ILE A 54 8.36 -6.59 2.80
N ARG A 55 8.88 -6.40 1.59
CA ARG A 55 10.27 -6.70 1.26
C ARG A 55 11.00 -5.41 0.88
N ASP A 56 12.09 -5.12 1.59
CA ASP A 56 12.95 -3.97 1.28
C ASP A 56 13.88 -4.25 0.07
N GLY A 57 14.62 -3.23 -0.37
CA GLY A 57 15.53 -3.30 -1.51
C GLY A 57 16.76 -4.18 -1.29
N THR A 58 17.07 -4.54 -0.03
CA THR A 58 18.15 -5.48 0.31
C THR A 58 17.66 -6.93 0.38
N GLY A 59 16.34 -7.14 0.31
CA GLY A 59 15.70 -8.45 0.33
C GLY A 59 15.21 -8.89 1.70
N ASN A 60 15.30 -8.05 2.74
CA ASN A 60 14.74 -8.37 4.05
C ASN A 60 13.21 -8.37 3.96
N GLU A 61 12.55 -9.34 4.62
CA GLU A 61 11.10 -9.42 4.68
C GLU A 61 10.57 -9.19 6.09
N GLU A 62 9.56 -8.32 6.19
CA GLU A 62 8.77 -8.09 7.39
C GLU A 62 7.33 -8.58 7.18
N HIS A 63 6.77 -9.24 8.19
CA HIS A 63 5.39 -9.71 8.18
C HIS A 63 4.54 -8.89 9.13
N VAL A 64 3.57 -8.16 8.59
CA VAL A 64 2.65 -7.34 9.38
C VAL A 64 1.26 -7.98 9.36
N ILE A 65 0.82 -8.43 10.53
CA ILE A 65 -0.52 -9.02 10.74
C ILE A 65 -1.30 -8.08 11.65
N GLY A 66 -2.58 -7.86 11.34
CA GLY A 66 -3.44 -7.08 12.22
C GLY A 66 -4.91 -7.17 11.86
N ASP A 67 -5.74 -6.81 12.82
CA ASP A 67 -7.19 -6.80 12.65
C ASP A 67 -7.63 -5.65 11.74
N GLY A 68 -8.60 -5.97 10.89
CA GLY A 68 -9.21 -5.05 9.96
C GLY A 68 -8.21 -4.36 9.03
N VAL A 69 -8.63 -3.19 8.56
CA VAL A 69 -7.84 -2.20 7.82
C VAL A 69 -8.17 -0.83 8.39
N VAL A 70 -7.15 -0.01 8.66
CA VAL A 70 -7.31 1.35 9.24
C VAL A 70 -8.25 1.41 10.47
N GLY A 71 -8.20 0.37 11.32
CA GLY A 71 -9.04 0.26 12.52
C GLY A 71 -10.50 -0.17 12.26
N LYS A 72 -10.83 -0.63 11.04
CA LYS A 72 -12.18 -1.03 10.63
C LYS A 72 -12.21 -2.47 10.09
N GLN A 73 -13.32 -3.16 10.33
CA GLN A 73 -13.63 -4.47 9.74
C GLN A 73 -14.87 -4.34 8.84
N PRO A 74 -14.73 -3.73 7.64
CA PRO A 74 -15.87 -3.38 6.79
C PRO A 74 -16.62 -4.62 6.29
N ILE A 75 -17.95 -4.51 6.26
CA ILE A 75 -18.82 -5.41 5.49
C ILE A 75 -18.98 -4.78 4.11
N ILE A 76 -18.62 -5.50 3.05
CA ILE A 76 -18.67 -5.03 1.67
C ILE A 76 -19.76 -5.83 0.94
N ARG A 77 -20.84 -5.17 0.51
CA ARG A 77 -21.94 -5.84 -0.21
C ARG A 77 -21.61 -6.06 -1.68
N PRO A 78 -22.36 -6.94 -2.39
CA PRO A 78 -22.23 -7.07 -3.84
C PRO A 78 -22.35 -5.74 -4.56
N GLY A 79 -21.39 -5.42 -5.42
CA GLY A 79 -21.30 -4.17 -6.16
C GLY A 79 -20.77 -2.97 -5.35
N GLU A 80 -20.52 -3.13 -4.04
CA GLU A 80 -19.91 -2.08 -3.23
C GLU A 80 -18.37 -2.14 -3.28
N THR A 81 -17.80 -0.97 -3.00
CA THR A 81 -16.36 -0.75 -2.94
C THR A 81 -15.99 -0.15 -1.59
N PHE A 82 -14.87 -0.59 -1.03
CA PHE A 82 -14.25 0.02 0.14
C PHE A 82 -12.82 0.45 -0.20
N SER A 83 -12.48 1.71 0.05
CA SER A 83 -11.14 2.25 -0.20
C SER A 83 -10.52 2.83 1.06
N TYR A 84 -9.20 2.68 1.19
CA TYR A 84 -8.43 3.30 2.25
C TYR A 84 -6.99 3.58 1.81
N THR A 85 -6.37 4.57 2.44
CA THR A 85 -4.97 4.94 2.22
C THR A 85 -4.18 4.68 3.49
N SER A 86 -2.95 4.19 3.35
CA SER A 86 -2.02 3.97 4.46
C SER A 86 -0.58 4.23 4.02
N GLY A 87 0.34 4.27 4.98
CA GLY A 87 1.75 4.57 4.75
C GLY A 87 2.65 3.35 4.94
N CYS A 88 3.80 3.34 4.26
CA CYS A 88 4.87 2.37 4.43
C CYS A 88 6.22 3.10 4.37
N PRO A 89 6.87 3.36 5.51
CA PRO A 89 8.25 3.83 5.51
C PRO A 89 9.19 2.66 5.18
N LEU A 90 10.20 2.91 4.34
CA LEU A 90 11.29 1.98 4.06
C LEU A 90 12.64 2.63 4.34
N THR A 91 13.63 1.83 4.75
CA THR A 91 15.03 2.28 4.88
C THR A 91 15.82 2.18 3.58
N THR A 92 15.20 1.64 2.52
CA THR A 92 15.76 1.51 1.18
C THR A 92 14.92 2.30 0.18
N PRO A 93 15.52 2.83 -0.90
CA PRO A 93 14.78 3.57 -1.92
C PRO A 93 13.70 2.72 -2.58
N THR A 94 13.92 1.42 -2.75
CA THR A 94 12.94 0.54 -3.40
C THR A 94 12.51 -0.60 -2.49
N GLY A 95 11.36 -1.19 -2.79
CA GLY A 95 10.82 -2.36 -2.10
C GLY A 95 9.61 -2.92 -2.83
N ASN A 96 8.99 -3.93 -2.25
CA ASN A 96 7.72 -4.46 -2.73
C ASN A 96 6.86 -4.96 -1.57
N MET A 97 5.55 -4.94 -1.79
CA MET A 97 4.58 -5.44 -0.83
C MET A 97 3.65 -6.44 -1.53
N ARG A 98 3.24 -7.45 -0.78
CA ARG A 98 2.21 -8.42 -1.16
C ARG A 98 1.47 -8.87 0.08
N GLY A 99 0.33 -9.51 -0.08
CA GLY A 99 -0.41 -9.97 1.09
C GLY A 99 -1.74 -10.61 0.77
N LYS A 100 -2.58 -10.67 1.80
CA LYS A 100 -3.95 -11.17 1.74
C LYS A 100 -4.83 -10.56 2.82
N TYR A 101 -6.11 -10.50 2.55
CA TYR A 101 -7.14 -10.28 3.56
C TYR A 101 -7.83 -11.60 3.91
N TYR A 102 -8.11 -11.76 5.20
CA TYR A 102 -8.98 -12.81 5.70
C TYR A 102 -10.41 -12.27 5.77
N MET A 103 -11.30 -12.96 5.09
CA MET A 103 -12.69 -12.57 4.90
C MET A 103 -13.62 -13.62 5.49
N VAL A 104 -14.79 -13.19 5.94
CA VAL A 104 -15.90 -14.09 6.25
C VAL A 104 -17.10 -13.76 5.38
N GLY A 105 -17.63 -14.79 4.71
CA GLY A 105 -18.80 -14.71 3.86
C GLY A 105 -20.06 -15.34 4.49
N PRO A 106 -21.07 -15.66 3.67
CA PRO A 106 -22.29 -16.31 4.15
C PRO A 106 -22.02 -17.60 4.93
N LYS A 107 -22.88 -17.87 5.91
CA LYS A 107 -22.79 -19.04 6.80
C LYS A 107 -21.44 -19.14 7.53
N ASN A 108 -20.82 -17.98 7.84
CA ASN A 108 -19.52 -17.87 8.49
C ASN A 108 -18.39 -18.61 7.77
N ARG A 109 -18.47 -18.73 6.43
CA ARG A 109 -17.40 -19.35 5.66
C ARG A 109 -16.23 -18.38 5.53
N GLU A 110 -15.08 -18.76 6.07
CA GLU A 110 -13.84 -18.03 5.92
C GLU A 110 -13.18 -18.31 4.57
N PHE A 111 -12.54 -17.27 4.02
CA PHE A 111 -11.74 -17.38 2.80
C PHE A 111 -10.72 -16.25 2.73
N GLU A 112 -9.74 -16.42 1.85
CA GLU A 112 -8.69 -15.43 1.62
C GLU A 112 -8.89 -14.73 0.27
N ILE A 113 -8.62 -13.43 0.23
CA ILE A 113 -8.47 -12.68 -1.01
C ILE A 113 -7.06 -12.12 -1.10
N LYS A 114 -6.41 -12.32 -2.25
CA LYS A 114 -5.00 -11.97 -2.43
C LYS A 114 -4.86 -10.50 -2.79
N ILE A 115 -3.88 -9.86 -2.18
CA ILE A 115 -3.40 -8.54 -2.58
C ILE A 115 -2.31 -8.75 -3.64
N PRO A 116 -2.29 -7.98 -4.76
CA PRO A 116 -1.24 -8.11 -5.75
C PRO A 116 0.15 -7.85 -5.14
N LEU A 117 1.19 -8.40 -5.77
CA LEU A 117 2.54 -7.91 -5.57
C LEU A 117 2.64 -6.54 -6.26
N PHE A 118 3.06 -5.52 -5.53
CA PHE A 118 3.33 -4.19 -6.08
C PHE A 118 4.66 -3.65 -5.58
N PHE A 119 5.25 -2.76 -6.37
CA PHE A 119 6.55 -2.16 -6.08
C PHE A 119 6.39 -0.77 -5.49
N LEU A 120 7.26 -0.47 -4.53
CA LEU A 120 7.50 0.85 -3.97
C LEU A 120 8.82 1.32 -4.54
N ARG A 121 8.79 2.44 -5.28
CA ARG A 121 9.97 3.08 -5.85
C ARG A 121 9.65 4.56 -6.01
N PRO A 122 10.65 5.46 -5.90
CA PRO A 122 10.45 6.85 -6.26
C PRO A 122 10.00 6.91 -7.72
N ASP A 123 9.17 7.89 -8.05
CA ASP A 123 8.92 8.16 -9.46
C ASP A 123 10.25 8.58 -10.10
N ASP A 124 10.53 8.05 -11.29
CA ASP A 124 11.72 8.40 -12.07
C ASP A 124 11.54 9.84 -12.58
N ASP A 125 11.64 10.82 -11.69
CA ASP A 125 11.43 12.22 -12.04
C ASP A 125 12.74 12.86 -12.49
N GLU A 126 13.08 12.62 -13.76
CA GLU A 126 13.93 13.52 -14.55
C GLU A 126 13.30 14.94 -14.69
N THR A 127 12.14 15.22 -14.06
CA THR A 127 11.49 16.55 -14.06
C THR A 127 11.47 17.27 -12.70
N ALA A 128 12.29 16.82 -11.73
CA ALA A 128 12.68 17.68 -10.63
C ALA A 128 13.48 18.89 -11.20
N SER A 129 12.76 19.98 -11.46
CA SER A 129 13.34 21.26 -11.87
C SER A 129 14.54 21.58 -10.97
N PRO A 130 15.68 22.06 -11.52
CA PRO A 130 16.82 22.41 -10.71
C PRO A 130 16.39 23.43 -9.65
N PRO A 131 16.95 23.38 -8.42
CA PRO A 131 16.64 24.38 -7.42
C PRO A 131 16.87 25.76 -8.02
N ALA A 132 15.88 26.64 -7.91
CA ALA A 132 16.01 28.03 -8.27
C ALA A 132 17.30 28.55 -7.62
N SER A 133 18.20 29.04 -8.48
CA SER A 133 19.48 29.64 -8.15
C SER A 133 19.44 30.38 -6.82
N PHE A 134 20.18 29.90 -5.83
CA PHE A 134 20.80 30.77 -4.85
C PHE A 134 21.89 31.55 -5.60
N GLU A 135 21.53 32.68 -6.22
CA GLU A 135 22.54 33.68 -6.53
C GLU A 135 22.95 34.33 -5.22
N GLU A 136 24.14 33.92 -4.77
CA GLU A 136 24.92 34.56 -3.74
C GLU A 136 24.99 36.07 -3.99
N THR A 137 24.75 36.81 -2.90
CA THR A 137 25.10 38.22 -2.77
C THR A 137 26.58 38.41 -3.11
N ARG A 138 26.88 38.96 -4.29
CA ARG A 138 28.15 39.64 -4.51
C ARG A 138 28.03 41.06 -3.97
N LEU A 139 28.66 41.29 -2.81
CA LEU A 139 29.28 42.59 -2.54
C LEU A 139 30.27 42.87 -3.68
N HIS A 140 30.17 44.04 -4.30
CA HIS A 140 31.24 45.05 -4.49
C HIS A 140 30.59 46.35 -4.96
#